data_AF-A0A7K2WWX5-F1
#
_entry.id   AF-A0A7K2WWX5-F1
#
_cell.length_a   1.000
_cell.length_b   1.000
_cell.length_c   1.000
_cell.angle_alpha   90.00
_cell.angle_beta   90.00
_cell.angle_gamma   90.00
#
_symmetry.space_group_name_H-M   'P 1'
#
loop_
_entity.id
_entity.type
_entity.pdbx_description
1 polymer ?
#
loop_
_entity_poly.entity_id
_entity_poly.type
_entity_poly.pdbx_seq_one_letter_code
_entity_poly.pdbx_strand_id
1 'polypeptide(L)'
;LGGGPSGPSDPSDPSDSSGPAGSGGVAYGDGPADAPDACLVLDADTCRAVGAGTLALADGVRDGRIEVAGDSALAKALRGV
;
A
#
# COMPACT_ATOMS: atom_id res chain seq x y z
N LEU A 1 44.21 -44.64 -11.03
CA LEU A 1 43.02 -44.47 -11.90
C LEU A 1 41.81 -44.58 -11.00
N GLY A 2 41.41 -43.46 -10.40
CA GLY A 2 40.39 -43.43 -9.35
C GLY A 2 38.99 -43.38 -9.94
N GLY A 3 38.13 -44.30 -9.52
CA GLY A 3 36.69 -44.26 -9.73
C GLY A 3 36.00 -44.13 -8.37
N GLY A 4 35.33 -43.00 -8.16
CA GLY A 4 34.45 -42.71 -7.02
C GLY A 4 33.19 -42.00 -7.54
N PRO A 5 32.04 -42.15 -6.85
CA PRO A 5 30.73 -42.17 -7.48
C PRO A 5 30.20 -40.78 -7.85
N SER A 6 29.48 -40.74 -8.96
CA SER A 6 28.58 -39.66 -9.38
C SER A 6 27.73 -39.20 -8.19
N GLY A 7 28.01 -37.99 -7.68
CA GLY A 7 27.13 -37.33 -6.72
C GLY A 7 25.81 -36.96 -7.38
N PRO A 8 24.70 -36.85 -6.61
CA PRO A 8 23.44 -36.36 -7.16
C PRO A 8 23.60 -34.91 -7.59
N SER A 9 23.30 -34.63 -8.86
CA SER A 9 23.13 -33.27 -9.36
C SER A 9 21.88 -32.65 -8.73
N ASP A 10 22.06 -31.74 -7.79
CA ASP A 10 21.08 -30.71 -7.44
C ASP A 10 21.82 -29.58 -6.70
N PRO A 11 21.45 -28.29 -6.85
CA PRO A 11 20.10 -27.80 -7.08
C PRO A 11 20.02 -26.67 -8.12
N SER A 12 19.14 -26.79 -9.10
CA SER A 12 18.64 -25.61 -9.83
C SER A 12 17.25 -25.94 -10.32
N ASP A 13 16.34 -26.11 -9.36
CA ASP A 13 14.94 -25.88 -9.62
C ASP A 13 14.81 -24.36 -9.85
N PRO A 14 14.50 -23.86 -11.07
CA PRO A 14 14.01 -22.51 -11.17
C PRO A 14 12.66 -22.54 -10.48
N SER A 15 12.65 -22.21 -9.18
CA SER A 15 11.47 -21.64 -8.55
C SER A 15 11.22 -20.30 -9.24
N ASP A 16 10.76 -20.38 -10.48
CA ASP A 16 9.96 -19.38 -11.15
C ASP A 16 8.65 -19.35 -10.37
N SER A 17 8.71 -18.75 -9.19
CA SER A 17 7.53 -18.22 -8.51
C SER A 17 7.09 -16.95 -9.23
N SER A 18 7.02 -16.95 -10.57
CA SER A 18 6.03 -16.15 -11.26
C SER A 18 4.69 -16.89 -11.21
N GLY A 19 4.23 -17.16 -9.98
CA GLY A 19 2.81 -17.41 -9.77
C GLY A 19 2.05 -16.21 -10.31
N PRO A 20 0.89 -16.40 -10.98
CA PRO A 20 0.18 -15.28 -11.57
C PRO A 20 -0.17 -14.30 -10.46
N ALA A 21 0.44 -13.11 -10.49
CA ALA A 21 0.04 -12.00 -9.63
C ALA A 21 -1.47 -11.86 -9.79
N GLY A 22 -2.20 -12.25 -8.75
CA GLY A 22 -3.65 -12.35 -8.78
C GLY A 22 -4.24 -11.07 -9.35
N SER A 23 -5.00 -11.23 -10.44
CA SER A 23 -5.70 -10.16 -11.14
C SER A 23 -6.66 -9.47 -10.14
N GLY A 24 -6.25 -8.32 -9.58
CA GLY A 24 -7.06 -7.52 -8.65
C GLY A 24 -6.40 -7.09 -7.33
N GLY A 25 -5.06 -6.96 -7.26
CA GLY A 25 -4.37 -6.42 -6.07
C GLY A 25 -4.50 -4.89 -5.94
N VAL A 26 -4.50 -4.39 -4.69
CA VAL A 26 -4.42 -2.95 -4.40
C VAL A 26 -3.16 -2.39 -5.03
N ALA A 27 -3.31 -1.55 -6.05
CA ALA A 27 -2.21 -0.90 -6.75
C ALA A 27 -1.87 0.44 -6.08
N TYR A 28 -0.60 0.63 -5.75
CA TYR A 28 -0.07 1.92 -5.32
C TYR A 28 0.74 2.52 -6.47
N GLY A 29 0.45 3.77 -6.82
CA GLY A 29 1.22 4.57 -7.76
C GLY A 29 1.83 5.77 -7.06
N ASP A 30 2.99 6.21 -7.53
CA ASP A 30 3.59 7.49 -7.12
C ASP A 30 3.13 8.60 -8.07
N GLY A 31 2.80 9.76 -7.52
CA GLY A 31 2.27 10.91 -8.25
C GLY A 31 0.76 11.13 -8.09
N PRO A 32 0.24 12.23 -8.64
CA PRO A 32 -1.19 12.55 -8.56
C PRO A 32 -2.02 11.55 -9.35
N ALA A 33 -3.13 11.10 -8.77
CA ALA A 33 -4.12 10.29 -9.47
C ALA A 33 -4.95 11.16 -10.43
N ASP A 34 -5.33 10.62 -11.59
CA ASP A 34 -6.11 11.36 -12.60
C ASP A 34 -7.55 11.65 -12.17
N ALA A 35 -8.18 10.75 -11.40
CA ALA A 35 -9.56 10.87 -10.93
C ALA A 35 -9.70 10.37 -9.46
N PRO A 36 -9.16 11.13 -8.48
CA PRO A 36 -9.22 10.72 -7.08
C PRO A 36 -10.61 10.94 -6.49
N ASP A 37 -11.16 9.93 -5.81
CA ASP A 37 -12.39 10.07 -5.03
C ASP A 37 -12.21 11.00 -3.82
N ALA A 38 -11.02 11.02 -3.22
CA ALA A 38 -10.65 11.91 -2.13
C ALA A 38 -9.16 12.28 -2.23
N CYS A 39 -8.84 13.51 -1.86
CA CYS A 39 -7.46 13.96 -1.68
C CYS A 39 -7.27 14.37 -0.22
N LEU A 40 -6.22 13.83 0.42
CA LEU A 40 -5.85 14.17 1.79
C LEU A 40 -4.65 15.11 1.77
N VAL A 41 -4.72 16.22 2.49
CA VAL A 41 -3.58 17.10 2.76
C VAL A 41 -3.32 17.10 4.25
N LEU A 42 -2.10 16.74 4.63
CA LEU A 42 -1.65 16.65 6.01
C LEU A 42 -0.12 16.76 6.05
N ASP A 43 0.41 17.15 7.21
CA ASP A 43 1.85 17.17 7.45
C ASP A 43 2.43 15.76 7.72
N ALA A 44 3.76 15.67 7.72
CA ALA A 44 4.47 14.40 7.89
C ALA A 44 4.26 13.76 9.27
N ASP A 45 4.14 14.55 10.33
CA ASP A 45 3.95 14.06 11.69
C ASP A 45 2.55 13.46 11.84
N THR A 46 1.53 14.15 11.32
CA THR A 46 0.15 13.67 11.22
C THR A 46 0.08 12.39 10.39
N CYS A 47 0.80 12.32 9.26
CA CYS A 47 0.84 11.13 8.39
C CYS A 47 1.38 9.92 9.15
N ARG A 48 2.50 10.12 9.85
CA ARG A 48 3.11 9.09 10.69
C ARG A 48 2.19 8.66 11.82
N ALA A 49 1.51 9.60 12.48
CA ALA A 49 0.61 9.30 13.59
C ALA A 49 -0.58 8.42 13.13
N VAL A 50 -1.14 8.72 11.96
CA VAL A 50 -2.21 7.92 11.33
C VAL A 50 -1.68 6.55 10.90
N GLY A 51 -0.54 6.50 10.20
CA GLY A 51 0.06 5.24 9.75
C GLY A 51 0.48 4.31 10.90
N ALA A 52 0.84 4.89 12.05
CA ALA A 52 1.13 4.14 13.27
C ALA A 52 -0.13 3.77 14.09
N GLY A 53 -1.31 4.28 13.72
CA GLY A 53 -2.57 4.06 14.46
C GLY A 53 -2.67 4.83 15.78
N THR A 54 -1.77 5.78 16.03
CA THR A 54 -1.77 6.62 17.24
C THR A 54 -2.72 7.81 17.16
N LEU A 55 -3.19 8.14 15.95
CA LEU A 55 -4.21 9.13 15.67
C LEU A 55 -5.25 8.51 14.74
N ALA A 56 -6.54 8.59 15.10
CA ALA A 56 -7.60 8.18 14.19
C ALA A 56 -7.77 9.25 13.09
N LEU A 57 -7.93 8.80 11.84
CA LEU A 57 -8.09 9.68 10.68
C LEU A 57 -9.27 10.66 10.88
N ALA A 58 -10.40 10.17 11.36
CA ALA A 58 -11.59 10.98 11.60
C ALA A 58 -11.37 12.08 12.66
N ASP A 59 -10.58 11.80 13.71
CA ASP A 59 -10.24 12.80 14.72
C ASP A 59 -9.28 13.84 14.15
N GLY A 60 -8.30 13.42 13.33
CA GLY A 60 -7.41 14.34 12.63
C GLY A 60 -8.14 15.30 11.67
N VAL A 61 -9.20 14.81 10.99
CA VAL A 61 -10.06 15.66 10.14
C VAL A 61 -10.87 16.65 10.98
N ARG A 62 -11.49 16.17 12.08
CA ARG A 62 -12.27 17.03 12.99
C ARG A 62 -11.44 18.12 13.66
N ASP A 63 -10.21 17.78 14.04
CA ASP A 63 -9.24 18.70 14.65
C ASP A 63 -8.63 19.68 13.63
N GLY A 64 -8.95 19.55 12.34
CA GLY A 64 -8.41 20.40 11.27
C GLY A 64 -6.95 20.13 10.92
N ARG A 65 -6.38 19.00 11.36
CA ARG A 65 -5.01 18.57 11.03
C ARG A 65 -4.93 17.87 9.67
N ILE A 66 -6.06 17.36 9.19
CA ILE A 66 -6.18 16.66 7.92
C ILE A 66 -7.27 17.35 7.11
N GLU A 67 -6.88 17.93 5.99
CA GLU A 67 -7.83 18.47 5.03
C GLU A 67 -8.25 17.37 4.06
N VAL A 68 -9.55 17.29 3.79
CA VAL A 68 -10.13 16.33 2.84
C VAL A 68 -10.82 17.09 1.72
N ALA A 69 -10.31 16.93 0.51
CA ALA A 69 -10.90 17.45 -0.71
C ALA A 69 -11.56 16.33 -1.54
N GLY A 70 -12.47 16.72 -2.43
CA GLY A 70 -13.29 15.82 -3.26
C GLY A 70 -14.77 15.87 -2.87
N ASP A 71 -15.65 15.52 -3.81
CA ASP A 71 -17.11 15.54 -3.64
C ASP A 71 -17.77 14.15 -3.70
N SER A 72 -16.95 13.11 -3.80
CA SER A 72 -17.39 11.72 -3.77
C SER A 72 -18.04 11.37 -2.42
N ALA A 73 -18.79 10.27 -2.41
CA ALA A 73 -19.33 9.71 -1.17
C ALA A 73 -18.22 9.38 -0.16
N LEU A 74 -17.04 8.96 -0.63
CA LEU A 74 -15.88 8.68 0.21
C LEU A 74 -15.36 9.95 0.89
N ALA A 75 -15.17 11.04 0.15
CA ALA A 75 -14.69 12.30 0.71
C ALA A 75 -15.67 12.90 1.73
N LYS A 76 -16.98 12.71 1.52
CA LYS A 76 -18.02 13.13 2.47
C LYS A 76 -18.01 12.28 3.74
N ALA A 77 -17.91 10.95 3.60
CA ALA A 77 -17.79 10.04 4.72
C ALA A 77 -16.56 10.33 5.59
N LEU A 78 -15.41 10.66 4.97
CA LEU A 78 -14.19 11.05 5.67
C LEU A 78 -14.34 12.36 6.45
N ARG A 79 -15.12 13.32 5.92
CA ARG A 79 -15.46 14.58 6.61
C ARG A 79 -16.56 14.43 7.67
N GLY A 80 -17.33 13.34 7.60
CA GLY A 80 -18.49 13.13 8.46
C GLY A 80 -19.70 14.00 8.08
N VAL A 81 -19.86 14.32 6.78
CA VAL A 81 -20.96 15.13 6.22
C VAL A 81 -21.89 14.32 5.32
#